data_AF-A0A2B7WM79-F1
#
_entry.id   AF-A0A2B7WM79-F1
#
_cell.length_a   1.000
_cell.length_b   1.000
_cell.length_c   1.000
_cell.angle_alpha   90.00
_cell.angle_beta   90.00
_cell.angle_gamma   90.00
#
_symmetry.space_group_name_H-M   'P 1'
#
loop_
_entity.id
_entity.type
_entity.pdbx_description
1 polymer ?
#
loop_
_entity_poly.entity_id
_entity_poly.type
_entity_poly.pdbx_seq_one_letter_code
_entity_poly.pdbx_strand_id
1 'polypeptide(L)'
;MPSLMRTISALSCLLLAAPLTFGSPVDAVDTDLTPPLVEKRATYAIAHSVLDAKGLEAALSHGANAIEIDIAAYKEGWWADHDLGEKTWGDSLEKLLNGIAKESSKIAFVWFDIKVPGVCTEKKCSKLVLDPSSCKAHEKCSIQSLQKMAQKILRPHSVEILYGFYGPGVVDGSAFKYMQGHLKDGEAIDLYGETKDVLNVYKNQGNAVESRKRVMNYGWPVLSKSFGTCHESGWYTCAGLRNGAWERDHNSELGKVFGWTSQAGDIELVAKLLDKAHVDGIIYGYAVKRYDHSQKTESAAMDIIDHVRRNHGRYMATGNDHPW
;
A
#
# COMPACT_ATOMS: atom_id res chain seq x y z
N MET A 1 -2.64 66.94 -33.66
CA MET A 1 -3.37 67.79 -34.64
C MET A 1 -4.87 67.54 -34.48
N PRO A 2 -5.75 68.45 -34.93
CA PRO A 2 -7.03 68.71 -34.23
C PRO A 2 -8.29 68.03 -34.80
N SER A 3 -9.36 68.18 -34.01
CA SER A 3 -10.76 67.78 -34.24
C SER A 3 -11.43 68.34 -35.50
N LEU A 4 -12.37 67.56 -36.05
CA LEU A 4 -13.60 67.96 -36.77
C LEU A 4 -14.66 66.88 -36.37
N MET A 5 -15.85 67.18 -35.83
CA MET A 5 -17.04 67.80 -36.46
C MET A 5 -17.51 67.08 -37.74
N ARG A 6 -18.80 66.77 -37.95
CA ARG A 6 -20.05 67.20 -37.24
C ARG A 6 -21.21 66.18 -37.43
N THR A 7 -22.28 66.40 -36.66
CA THR A 7 -23.58 65.69 -36.64
C THR A 7 -24.46 65.87 -37.90
N ILE A 8 -25.40 64.95 -38.16
CA ILE A 8 -26.88 65.19 -38.16
C ILE A 8 -27.72 63.91 -38.45
N SER A 9 -28.94 63.93 -37.89
CA SER A 9 -30.19 63.12 -38.01
C SER A 9 -30.54 62.33 -39.29
N ALA A 10 -31.61 61.52 -39.36
CA ALA A 10 -32.34 60.64 -38.42
C ALA A 10 -33.56 59.99 -39.14
N LEU A 11 -33.76 58.67 -39.03
CA LEU A 11 -34.96 57.90 -39.42
C LEU A 11 -34.91 56.53 -38.70
N SER A 12 -36.01 55.85 -38.34
CA SER A 12 -37.40 56.26 -38.10
C SER A 12 -38.08 55.20 -37.22
N CYS A 13 -39.19 55.53 -36.55
CA CYS A 13 -39.85 54.63 -35.61
C CYS A 13 -40.49 53.39 -36.28
N LEU A 14 -40.36 52.23 -35.64
CA LEU A 14 -41.33 51.14 -35.72
C LEU A 14 -41.41 50.44 -34.35
N LEU A 15 -42.45 50.78 -33.58
CA LEU A 15 -42.75 50.16 -32.30
C LEU A 15 -43.56 48.88 -32.51
N LEU A 16 -43.04 47.74 -32.07
CA LEU A 16 -43.82 46.54 -31.82
C LEU A 16 -43.73 46.22 -30.33
N ALA A 17 -44.87 46.29 -29.64
CA ALA A 17 -44.95 46.00 -28.21
C ALA A 17 -45.00 44.48 -27.99
N ALA A 18 -44.08 43.97 -27.18
CA ALA A 18 -44.17 42.64 -26.57
C ALA A 18 -44.49 42.79 -25.08
N PRO A 19 -45.38 41.97 -24.50
CA PRO A 19 -45.79 42.12 -23.10
C PRO A 19 -44.67 41.70 -22.13
N LEU A 20 -44.34 42.59 -21.20
CA LEU A 20 -43.45 42.27 -20.07
C LEU A 20 -44.21 41.42 -19.04
N THR A 21 -44.05 40.10 -19.10
CA THR A 21 -44.41 39.21 -18.00
C THR A 21 -43.36 39.32 -16.89
N PHE A 22 -43.68 40.04 -15.82
CA PHE A 22 -42.85 40.06 -14.62
C PHE A 22 -42.85 38.67 -13.96
N GLY A 23 -41.79 37.89 -14.18
CA GLY A 23 -41.47 36.76 -13.33
C GLY A 23 -40.88 37.26 -12.01
N SER A 24 -41.48 36.89 -10.88
CA SER A 24 -40.91 37.14 -9.56
C SER A 24 -39.53 36.48 -9.44
N PRO A 25 -38.58 37.05 -8.66
CA PRO A 25 -37.42 36.29 -8.25
C PRO A 25 -37.90 35.05 -7.48
N VAL A 26 -37.51 33.87 -7.95
CA VAL A 26 -37.72 32.63 -7.19
C VAL A 26 -36.60 32.56 -6.16
N ASP A 27 -36.96 32.50 -4.87
CA ASP A 27 -35.97 32.40 -3.80
C ASP A 27 -35.10 31.15 -4.00
N ALA A 28 -33.81 31.35 -4.18
CA ALA A 28 -32.83 30.29 -4.38
C ALA A 28 -32.46 29.61 -3.05
N VAL A 29 -33.45 28.99 -2.40
CA VAL A 29 -33.30 28.19 -1.19
C VAL A 29 -33.35 26.71 -1.56
N ASP A 30 -32.22 26.20 -2.03
CA ASP A 30 -31.67 24.95 -1.47
C ASP A 30 -30.15 24.92 -1.69
N THR A 31 -29.41 25.57 -0.79
CA THR A 31 -28.00 25.20 -0.60
C THR A 31 -28.00 23.88 0.16
N ASP A 32 -27.79 22.77 -0.54
CA ASP A 32 -27.64 21.46 0.08
C ASP A 32 -26.50 21.51 1.11
N LEU A 33 -26.88 21.59 2.39
CA LEU A 33 -25.97 21.63 3.53
C LEU A 33 -25.55 20.23 4.00
N THR A 34 -25.69 19.22 3.14
CA THR A 34 -24.93 17.98 3.29
C THR A 34 -23.44 18.33 3.35
N PRO A 35 -22.74 18.09 4.47
CA PRO A 35 -21.30 18.28 4.52
C PRO A 35 -20.64 17.41 3.44
N PRO A 36 -19.51 17.83 2.84
CA PRO A 36 -18.77 16.97 1.92
C PRO A 36 -18.62 15.58 2.55
N LEU A 37 -19.05 14.53 1.84
CA LEU A 37 -18.93 13.16 2.31
C LEU A 37 -17.49 12.93 2.71
N VAL A 38 -17.23 12.83 4.02
CA VAL A 38 -15.89 12.62 4.56
C VAL A 38 -15.50 11.21 4.14
N GLU A 39 -14.75 11.14 3.02
CA GLU A 39 -14.33 9.89 2.42
C GLU A 39 -13.51 9.13 3.46
N LYS A 40 -14.11 8.06 3.98
CA LYS A 40 -13.50 7.30 5.06
C LYS A 40 -12.23 6.64 4.54
N ARG A 41 -11.16 6.66 5.32
CA ARG A 41 -9.92 6.01 4.90
C ARG A 41 -10.03 4.49 5.06
N ALA A 42 -9.99 3.78 3.94
CA ALA A 42 -9.81 2.34 3.89
C ALA A 42 -8.59 1.95 4.73
N THR A 43 -8.76 1.02 5.67
CA THR A 43 -7.72 0.65 6.64
C THR A 43 -7.39 -0.83 6.56
N TYR A 44 -6.10 -1.14 6.45
CA TYR A 44 -5.59 -2.50 6.27
C TYR A 44 -4.95 -3.04 7.56
N ALA A 45 -5.46 -4.17 8.06
CA ALA A 45 -4.81 -4.99 9.08
C ALA A 45 -4.05 -6.11 8.34
N ILE A 46 -2.73 -5.96 8.30
CA ILE A 46 -1.85 -6.79 7.48
C ILE A 46 -1.23 -7.87 8.39
N ALA A 47 -1.58 -9.13 8.17
CA ALA A 47 -1.02 -10.22 8.98
C ALA A 47 0.46 -10.47 8.61
N HIS A 48 1.36 -10.40 9.59
CA HIS A 48 2.82 -10.55 9.42
C HIS A 48 3.26 -12.01 9.27
N SER A 49 4.20 -12.27 8.36
CA SER A 49 4.92 -13.54 8.19
C SER A 49 3.99 -14.75 8.01
N VAL A 50 3.05 -14.67 7.04
CA VAL A 50 2.06 -15.71 6.77
C VAL A 50 2.67 -16.81 5.86
N LEU A 51 3.52 -17.66 6.46
CA LEU A 51 4.36 -18.59 5.70
C LEU A 51 3.69 -19.91 5.27
N ASP A 52 2.54 -20.28 5.82
CA ASP A 52 1.86 -21.53 5.45
C ASP A 52 0.34 -21.43 5.55
N ALA A 53 -0.36 -22.41 4.96
CA ALA A 53 -1.82 -22.41 4.88
C ALA A 53 -2.54 -22.34 6.23
N LYS A 54 -1.91 -22.75 7.36
CA LYS A 54 -2.49 -22.58 8.70
C LYS A 54 -2.32 -21.16 9.21
N GLY A 55 -1.18 -20.53 8.92
CA GLY A 55 -0.99 -19.10 9.14
C GLY A 55 -2.04 -18.26 8.39
N LEU A 56 -2.36 -18.65 7.15
CA LEU A 56 -3.40 -18.00 6.34
C LEU A 56 -4.80 -18.20 6.92
N GLU A 57 -5.17 -19.43 7.28
CA GLU A 57 -6.44 -19.75 7.95
C GLU A 57 -6.60 -18.94 9.26
N ALA A 58 -5.53 -18.87 10.06
CA ALA A 58 -5.49 -18.08 11.28
C ALA A 58 -5.67 -16.57 11.00
N ALA A 59 -4.91 -15.99 10.05
CA ALA A 59 -4.99 -14.59 9.68
C ALA A 59 -6.41 -14.18 9.24
N LEU A 60 -7.02 -14.99 8.38
CA LEU A 60 -8.41 -14.80 7.93
C LEU A 60 -9.41 -14.92 9.08
N SER A 61 -9.21 -15.86 10.01
CA SER A 61 -10.09 -16.01 11.18
C SER A 61 -10.00 -14.82 12.16
N HIS A 62 -8.84 -14.17 12.24
CA HIS A 62 -8.62 -12.97 13.07
C HIS A 62 -9.01 -11.67 12.35
N GLY A 63 -9.52 -11.73 11.12
CA GLY A 63 -10.00 -10.55 10.38
C GLY A 63 -8.94 -9.79 9.57
N ALA A 64 -7.82 -10.43 9.19
CA ALA A 64 -6.88 -9.85 8.23
C ALA A 64 -7.57 -9.57 6.88
N ASN A 65 -7.31 -8.39 6.32
CA ASN A 65 -7.77 -7.98 4.98
C ASN A 65 -6.60 -7.70 4.01
N ALA A 66 -5.37 -7.90 4.48
CA ALA A 66 -4.15 -7.95 3.68
C ALA A 66 -3.20 -8.97 4.33
N ILE A 67 -2.35 -9.59 3.52
CA ILE A 67 -1.44 -10.66 3.96
C ILE A 67 -0.01 -10.28 3.58
N GLU A 68 0.90 -10.26 4.55
CA GLU A 68 2.34 -10.14 4.29
C GLU A 68 2.99 -11.53 4.36
N ILE A 69 3.87 -11.79 3.38
CA ILE A 69 4.58 -13.06 3.20
C ILE A 69 6.05 -12.75 2.93
N ASP A 70 6.92 -13.17 3.85
CA ASP A 70 8.35 -13.26 3.60
C ASP A 70 8.59 -14.29 2.49
N ILE A 71 9.21 -13.90 1.36
CA ILE A 71 9.47 -14.80 0.24
C ILE A 71 10.94 -14.88 -0.15
N ALA A 72 11.35 -16.12 -0.47
CA ALA A 72 12.69 -16.46 -0.88
C ALA A 72 12.70 -17.27 -2.18
N ALA A 73 13.76 -17.08 -2.96
CA ALA A 73 13.93 -17.67 -4.28
C ALA A 73 14.84 -18.91 -4.24
N TYR A 74 14.25 -20.09 -4.45
CA TYR A 74 14.98 -21.36 -4.55
C TYR A 74 14.97 -21.88 -5.99
N LYS A 75 15.88 -22.79 -6.34
CA LYS A 75 15.99 -23.37 -7.69
C LYS A 75 14.64 -23.91 -8.23
N GLU A 76 13.84 -24.49 -7.35
CA GLU A 76 12.54 -25.09 -7.65
C GLU A 76 11.44 -24.04 -7.93
N GLY A 77 11.56 -22.83 -7.40
CA GLY A 77 10.58 -21.75 -7.45
C GLY A 77 10.65 -20.83 -6.22
N TRP A 78 9.63 -19.98 -6.06
CA TRP A 78 9.46 -19.11 -4.89
C TRP A 78 8.72 -19.82 -3.75
N TRP A 79 9.19 -19.61 -2.52
CA TRP A 79 8.66 -20.19 -1.29
C TRP A 79 8.50 -19.10 -0.24
N ALA A 80 7.61 -19.32 0.73
CA ALA A 80 7.51 -18.44 1.88
C ALA A 80 8.55 -18.84 2.95
N ASP A 81 9.49 -17.94 3.27
CA ASP A 81 10.56 -18.16 4.25
C ASP A 81 11.10 -16.81 4.76
N HIS A 82 11.01 -16.60 6.09
CA HIS A 82 11.53 -15.42 6.79
C HIS A 82 13.04 -15.51 7.06
N ASP A 83 13.56 -16.72 7.33
CA ASP A 83 14.87 -16.93 7.97
C ASP A 83 15.93 -17.52 7.01
N LEU A 84 15.54 -17.97 5.82
CA LEU A 84 16.42 -18.48 4.74
C LEU A 84 17.24 -19.73 5.11
N GLY A 85 16.84 -20.47 6.14
CA GLY A 85 17.56 -21.61 6.70
C GLY A 85 17.04 -22.98 6.24
N GLU A 86 17.87 -24.01 6.38
CA GLU A 86 17.40 -25.39 6.20
C GLU A 86 16.30 -25.71 7.23
N LYS A 87 15.06 -25.84 6.75
CA LYS A 87 13.80 -26.12 7.48
C LYS A 87 13.03 -24.89 8.03
N THR A 88 13.35 -23.65 7.63
CA THR A 88 12.55 -22.47 8.04
C THR A 88 11.42 -22.13 7.08
N TRP A 89 11.52 -22.56 5.81
CA TRP A 89 10.45 -22.46 4.82
C TRP A 89 9.09 -23.00 5.30
N GLY A 90 8.02 -22.41 4.79
CA GLY A 90 6.65 -22.87 4.94
C GLY A 90 6.15 -23.55 3.67
N ASP A 91 5.03 -23.07 3.14
CA ASP A 91 4.47 -23.54 1.88
C ASP A 91 5.17 -22.91 0.67
N SER A 92 5.03 -23.56 -0.50
CA SER A 92 5.42 -22.92 -1.77
C SER A 92 4.51 -21.74 -2.07
N LEU A 93 5.05 -20.69 -2.68
CA LEU A 93 4.28 -19.45 -2.88
C LEU A 93 3.05 -19.69 -3.77
N GLU A 94 3.18 -20.52 -4.82
CA GLU A 94 2.03 -20.92 -5.65
C GLU A 94 0.89 -21.55 -4.83
N LYS A 95 1.18 -22.34 -3.77
CA LYS A 95 0.15 -22.92 -2.90
C LYS A 95 -0.54 -21.85 -2.05
N LEU A 96 0.22 -20.92 -1.46
CA LEU A 96 -0.33 -19.81 -0.66
C LEU A 96 -1.21 -18.88 -1.50
N LEU A 97 -0.76 -18.49 -2.69
CA LEU A 97 -1.53 -17.60 -3.57
C LEU A 97 -2.82 -18.26 -4.05
N ASN A 98 -2.82 -19.59 -4.30
CA ASN A 98 -4.05 -20.35 -4.57
C ASN A 98 -4.95 -20.53 -3.33
N GLY A 99 -4.46 -20.24 -2.13
CA GLY A 99 -5.28 -20.05 -0.93
C GLY A 99 -5.91 -18.66 -0.91
N ILE A 100 -5.10 -17.61 -0.97
CA ILE A 100 -5.51 -16.21 -0.94
C ILE A 100 -6.54 -15.88 -2.04
N ALA A 101 -6.36 -16.38 -3.26
CA ALA A 101 -7.28 -16.17 -4.37
C ALA A 101 -8.72 -16.70 -4.13
N LYS A 102 -8.91 -17.67 -3.24
CA LYS A 102 -10.26 -18.18 -2.86
C LYS A 102 -10.96 -17.26 -1.86
N GLU A 103 -10.19 -16.47 -1.14
CA GLU A 103 -10.60 -15.60 -0.04
C GLU A 103 -10.56 -14.12 -0.47
N SER A 104 -10.54 -13.87 -1.79
CA SER A 104 -10.32 -12.56 -2.40
C SER A 104 -11.44 -11.55 -2.18
N SER A 105 -12.59 -11.94 -1.60
CA SER A 105 -13.60 -11.01 -1.11
C SER A 105 -13.21 -10.34 0.22
N LYS A 106 -12.27 -10.94 0.95
CA LYS A 106 -11.72 -10.43 2.23
C LYS A 106 -10.37 -9.76 2.04
N ILE A 107 -9.49 -10.37 1.23
CA ILE A 107 -8.11 -9.91 1.04
C ILE A 107 -8.04 -8.94 -0.15
N ALA A 108 -7.71 -7.67 0.14
CA ALA A 108 -7.47 -6.64 -0.87
C ALA A 108 -6.14 -6.88 -1.61
N PHE A 109 -5.06 -7.13 -0.87
CA PHE A 109 -3.72 -7.33 -1.44
C PHE A 109 -2.87 -8.34 -0.67
N VAL A 110 -1.87 -8.88 -1.37
CA VAL A 110 -0.73 -9.59 -0.78
C VAL A 110 0.52 -8.71 -0.86
N TRP A 111 1.32 -8.72 0.19
CA TRP A 111 2.62 -8.05 0.30
C TRP A 111 3.70 -9.12 0.33
N PHE A 112 4.63 -9.04 -0.61
CA PHE A 112 5.83 -9.86 -0.63
C PHE A 112 6.99 -9.11 0.02
N ASP A 113 7.42 -9.53 1.21
CA ASP A 113 8.74 -9.12 1.71
C ASP A 113 9.80 -9.97 0.99
N ILE A 114 10.44 -9.37 -0.01
CA ILE A 114 11.40 -10.07 -0.87
C ILE A 114 12.72 -10.18 -0.11
N LYS A 115 12.93 -11.31 0.57
CA LYS A 115 14.17 -11.63 1.26
C LYS A 115 15.28 -11.88 0.23
N VAL A 116 16.00 -10.82 -0.10
CA VAL A 116 17.32 -10.90 -0.75
C VAL A 116 18.28 -11.42 0.32
N PRO A 117 18.86 -12.63 0.14
CA PRO A 117 19.65 -12.94 -1.05
C PRO A 117 19.28 -14.29 -1.76
N GLY A 118 19.87 -14.63 -2.94
CA GLY A 118 19.38 -15.59 -3.97
C GLY A 118 20.38 -16.51 -4.74
N VAL A 119 20.90 -16.13 -5.91
CA VAL A 119 21.53 -16.97 -6.97
C VAL A 119 20.52 -17.81 -7.74
N CYS A 120 20.34 -17.46 -9.02
CA CYS A 120 20.01 -18.42 -10.06
C CYS A 120 20.94 -18.20 -11.26
N THR A 121 22.20 -18.65 -11.16
CA THR A 121 23.07 -18.78 -12.33
C THR A 121 23.88 -20.09 -12.29
N GLU A 122 23.45 -21.00 -13.17
CA GLU A 122 24.18 -22.12 -13.80
C GLU A 122 25.04 -23.14 -13.00
N LYS A 123 24.77 -24.41 -13.34
CA LYS A 123 25.61 -25.63 -13.21
C LYS A 123 25.78 -26.30 -11.85
N LYS A 124 25.86 -25.59 -10.73
CA LYS A 124 25.70 -26.22 -9.38
C LYS A 124 24.98 -25.29 -8.41
N CYS A 125 23.73 -25.62 -8.10
CA CYS A 125 22.92 -24.86 -7.15
C CYS A 125 23.51 -25.00 -5.73
N SER A 126 23.86 -23.87 -5.13
CA SER A 126 24.25 -23.79 -3.72
C SER A 126 23.05 -24.07 -2.81
N LYS A 127 23.30 -24.49 -1.58
CA LYS A 127 22.29 -24.63 -0.51
C LYS A 127 21.97 -23.31 0.20
N LEU A 128 22.74 -22.26 -0.05
CA LEU A 128 22.65 -20.94 0.59
C LEU A 128 22.70 -19.85 -0.50
N VAL A 129 21.99 -18.76 -0.25
CA VAL A 129 21.20 -18.01 -1.25
C VAL A 129 21.81 -16.58 -1.37
N LEU A 130 22.34 -16.11 -2.55
CA LEU A 130 23.04 -14.80 -2.85
C LEU A 130 23.06 -14.27 -4.35
N ASP A 131 22.16 -13.55 -5.07
CA ASP A 131 20.98 -12.64 -4.98
C ASP A 131 19.93 -13.03 -6.10
N PRO A 132 18.59 -12.81 -5.96
CA PRO A 132 17.60 -13.19 -6.99
C PRO A 132 17.57 -12.28 -8.24
N SER A 133 18.23 -11.13 -8.20
CA SER A 133 18.39 -10.25 -9.38
C SER A 133 19.42 -10.79 -10.39
N SER A 134 20.26 -11.74 -10.00
CA SER A 134 21.22 -12.42 -10.88
C SER A 134 20.59 -13.32 -11.96
N CYS A 135 19.30 -13.64 -11.83
CA CYS A 135 18.66 -14.75 -12.53
C CYS A 135 18.17 -14.41 -13.93
N LYS A 136 18.18 -15.38 -14.86
CA LYS A 136 17.59 -15.21 -16.19
C LYS A 136 16.06 -15.19 -16.07
N ALA A 137 15.41 -14.29 -16.80
CA ALA A 137 13.95 -14.05 -16.73
C ALA A 137 13.03 -15.26 -17.08
N HIS A 138 13.59 -16.42 -17.46
CA HIS A 138 12.85 -17.67 -17.68
C HIS A 138 13.07 -18.72 -16.57
N GLU A 139 13.99 -18.47 -15.63
CA GLU A 139 14.23 -19.34 -14.46
C GLU A 139 13.17 -19.05 -13.38
N LYS A 140 12.71 -20.11 -12.69
CA LYS A 140 11.56 -20.10 -11.77
C LYS A 140 11.73 -19.24 -10.49
N CYS A 141 12.93 -18.70 -10.30
CA CYS A 141 13.38 -17.93 -9.14
C CYS A 141 13.80 -16.50 -9.52
N SER A 142 13.57 -16.11 -10.79
CA SER A 142 13.73 -14.72 -11.26
C SER A 142 12.56 -13.85 -10.82
N ILE A 143 12.76 -12.53 -10.73
CA ILE A 143 11.68 -11.58 -10.41
C ILE A 143 10.54 -11.63 -11.44
N GLN A 144 10.86 -11.87 -12.73
CA GLN A 144 9.87 -12.02 -13.80
C GLN A 144 9.01 -13.27 -13.61
N SER A 145 9.59 -14.35 -13.07
CA SER A 145 8.84 -15.56 -12.74
C SER A 145 7.91 -15.38 -11.53
N LEU A 146 8.30 -14.57 -10.55
CA LEU A 146 7.43 -14.15 -9.43
C LEU A 146 6.25 -13.34 -9.96
N GLN A 147 6.53 -12.25 -10.70
CA GLN A 147 5.49 -11.38 -11.26
C GLN A 147 4.48 -12.17 -12.11
N LYS A 148 4.99 -13.04 -12.99
CA LYS A 148 4.15 -13.89 -13.83
C LYS A 148 3.33 -14.91 -13.03
N MET A 149 3.86 -15.46 -11.93
CA MET A 149 3.13 -16.36 -11.04
C MET A 149 2.02 -15.62 -10.29
N ALA A 150 2.35 -14.49 -9.66
CA ALA A 150 1.43 -13.67 -8.89
C ALA A 150 0.28 -13.14 -9.76
N GLN A 151 0.59 -12.53 -10.91
CA GLN A 151 -0.41 -12.07 -11.88
C GLN A 151 -1.33 -13.20 -12.37
N LYS A 152 -0.78 -14.38 -12.69
CA LYS A 152 -1.57 -15.54 -13.15
C LYS A 152 -2.62 -15.99 -12.12
N ILE A 153 -2.30 -15.92 -10.83
CA ILE A 153 -3.12 -16.49 -9.74
C ILE A 153 -4.06 -15.44 -9.14
N LEU A 154 -3.58 -14.22 -8.91
CA LEU A 154 -4.26 -13.22 -8.09
C LEU A 154 -5.09 -12.23 -8.93
N ARG A 155 -4.58 -11.79 -10.09
CA ARG A 155 -5.26 -10.79 -10.93
C ARG A 155 -6.66 -11.23 -11.41
N PRO A 156 -6.93 -12.51 -11.76
CA PRO A 156 -8.28 -12.98 -12.09
C PRO A 156 -9.27 -12.94 -10.91
N HIS A 157 -8.77 -12.79 -9.69
CA HIS A 157 -9.52 -12.77 -8.43
C HIS A 157 -9.56 -11.37 -7.79
N SER A 158 -9.07 -10.34 -8.48
CA SER A 158 -8.97 -8.95 -8.02
C SER A 158 -8.02 -8.67 -6.84
N VAL A 159 -7.30 -9.68 -6.31
CA VAL A 159 -6.29 -9.44 -5.26
C VAL A 159 -5.07 -8.74 -5.86
N GLU A 160 -4.66 -7.64 -5.25
CA GLU A 160 -3.53 -6.83 -5.71
C GLU A 160 -2.20 -7.28 -5.09
N ILE A 161 -1.07 -6.85 -5.66
CA ILE A 161 0.27 -7.33 -5.33
C ILE A 161 1.20 -6.17 -4.98
N LEU A 162 1.79 -6.21 -3.78
CA LEU A 162 2.79 -5.26 -3.32
C LEU A 162 4.17 -5.93 -3.27
N TYR A 163 5.12 -5.41 -4.04
CA TYR A 163 6.51 -5.90 -4.08
C TYR A 163 7.38 -5.05 -3.15
N GLY A 164 7.71 -5.58 -1.98
CA GLY A 164 8.55 -4.92 -1.00
C GLY A 164 10.04 -5.13 -1.26
N PHE A 165 10.83 -4.05 -1.21
CA PHE A 165 12.28 -4.10 -1.41
C PHE A 165 13.03 -3.48 -0.20
N TYR A 166 13.83 -4.30 0.49
CA TYR A 166 14.45 -3.94 1.78
C TYR A 166 15.96 -4.08 1.78
N GLY A 167 16.63 -3.19 2.52
CA GLY A 167 18.04 -3.32 2.87
C GLY A 167 19.04 -2.79 1.83
N PRO A 168 20.35 -2.80 2.16
CA PRO A 168 21.37 -2.12 1.37
C PRO A 168 21.53 -2.68 -0.03
N GLY A 169 21.56 -1.79 -1.04
CA GLY A 169 21.83 -2.13 -2.44
C GLY A 169 20.71 -2.84 -3.20
N VAL A 170 19.60 -3.22 -2.55
CA VAL A 170 18.49 -3.94 -3.22
C VAL A 170 17.80 -3.07 -4.28
N VAL A 171 17.72 -1.75 -4.06
CA VAL A 171 17.21 -0.77 -5.05
C VAL A 171 18.15 -0.56 -6.24
N ASP A 172 19.43 -0.93 -6.10
CA ASP A 172 20.40 -1.00 -7.20
C ASP A 172 20.43 -2.37 -7.89
N GLY A 173 19.74 -3.38 -7.34
CA GLY A 173 19.62 -4.71 -7.92
C GLY A 173 18.78 -4.72 -9.21
N SER A 174 18.98 -5.75 -10.04
CA SER A 174 18.22 -5.90 -11.29
C SER A 174 16.71 -6.08 -11.05
N ALA A 175 16.32 -6.59 -9.87
CA ALA A 175 14.94 -6.90 -9.54
C ALA A 175 14.08 -5.64 -9.38
N PHE A 176 14.55 -4.68 -8.57
CA PHE A 176 13.93 -3.36 -8.46
C PHE A 176 13.96 -2.62 -9.80
N LYS A 177 15.12 -2.60 -10.47
CA LYS A 177 15.30 -1.97 -11.79
C LYS A 177 14.39 -2.54 -12.88
N TYR A 178 14.07 -3.83 -12.82
CA TYR A 178 13.04 -4.44 -13.66
C TYR A 178 11.66 -3.95 -13.25
N MET A 179 11.24 -4.19 -12.01
CA MET A 179 9.87 -3.96 -11.56
C MET A 179 9.42 -2.51 -11.74
N GLN A 180 10.27 -1.53 -11.42
CA GLN A 180 9.90 -0.11 -11.50
C GLN A 180 9.42 0.34 -12.89
N GLY A 181 9.88 -0.30 -13.97
CA GLY A 181 9.44 -0.05 -15.35
C GLY A 181 8.51 -1.12 -15.94
N HIS A 182 8.10 -2.13 -15.15
CA HIS A 182 7.35 -3.29 -15.64
C HIS A 182 6.11 -3.67 -14.81
N LEU A 183 5.73 -2.92 -13.76
CA LEU A 183 4.49 -3.13 -13.01
C LEU A 183 3.26 -3.29 -13.93
N LYS A 184 2.33 -4.15 -13.54
CA LYS A 184 1.03 -4.37 -14.21
C LYS A 184 -0.10 -3.67 -13.46
N ASP A 185 -1.33 -3.95 -13.88
CA ASP A 185 -2.52 -3.56 -13.13
C ASP A 185 -2.62 -4.37 -11.84
N GLY A 186 -3.06 -3.71 -10.76
CA GLY A 186 -3.05 -4.31 -9.43
C GLY A 186 -1.63 -4.60 -8.90
N GLU A 187 -0.61 -3.86 -9.34
CA GLU A 187 0.76 -3.97 -8.80
C GLU A 187 1.35 -2.63 -8.33
N ALA A 188 2.00 -2.67 -7.18
CA ALA A 188 2.77 -1.55 -6.61
C ALA A 188 4.12 -2.00 -6.03
N ILE A 189 4.98 -1.03 -5.71
CA ILE A 189 6.26 -1.23 -5.03
C ILE A 189 6.17 -0.63 -3.62
N ASP A 190 6.78 -1.29 -2.65
CA ASP A 190 6.99 -0.75 -1.30
C ASP A 190 8.49 -0.61 -0.99
N LEU A 191 8.82 0.43 -0.22
CA LEU A 191 10.17 0.77 0.23
C LEU A 191 10.16 1.16 1.71
N TYR A 192 11.07 0.56 2.47
CA TYR A 192 11.30 0.88 3.88
C TYR A 192 12.27 2.05 4.07
N GLY A 193 11.94 2.97 4.96
CA GLY A 193 12.87 3.98 5.48
C GLY A 193 12.19 5.23 6.03
N GLU A 194 12.99 6.27 6.27
CA GLU A 194 12.47 7.61 6.49
C GLU A 194 11.93 8.21 5.18
N THR A 195 10.91 9.07 5.28
CA THR A 195 10.17 9.58 4.11
C THR A 195 11.08 10.20 3.05
N LYS A 196 12.08 10.97 3.49
CA LYS A 196 13.01 11.67 2.59
C LYS A 196 13.88 10.70 1.80
N ASP A 197 14.29 9.60 2.42
CA ASP A 197 15.14 8.60 1.78
C ASP A 197 14.31 7.76 0.79
N VAL A 198 13.10 7.35 1.19
CA VAL A 198 12.14 6.64 0.32
C VAL A 198 11.75 7.48 -0.90
N LEU A 199 11.38 8.75 -0.71
CA LEU A 199 11.10 9.67 -1.82
C LEU A 199 12.33 9.92 -2.70
N ASN A 200 13.54 9.98 -2.12
CA ASN A 200 14.77 10.12 -2.88
C ASN A 200 15.07 8.87 -3.72
N VAL A 201 14.76 7.66 -3.25
CA VAL A 201 14.84 6.43 -4.06
C VAL A 201 13.82 6.47 -5.21
N TYR A 202 12.54 6.78 -4.93
CA TYR A 202 11.54 6.90 -5.99
C TYR A 202 11.88 7.99 -7.03
N LYS A 203 12.51 9.08 -6.61
CA LYS A 203 12.94 10.17 -7.51
C LYS A 203 14.12 9.80 -8.41
N ASN A 204 15.10 9.05 -7.92
CA ASN A 204 16.36 8.81 -8.63
C ASN A 204 16.50 7.40 -9.23
N GLN A 205 16.03 6.36 -8.53
CA GLN A 205 16.08 4.96 -9.00
C GLN A 205 14.72 4.43 -9.46
N GLY A 206 13.62 4.85 -8.82
CA GLY A 206 12.26 4.32 -9.05
C GLY A 206 11.35 5.25 -9.87
N ASN A 207 11.92 6.10 -10.73
CA ASN A 207 11.20 7.22 -11.32
C ASN A 207 10.15 6.83 -12.38
N ALA A 208 10.15 5.58 -12.85
CA ALA A 208 9.10 5.04 -13.70
C ALA A 208 7.85 4.58 -12.93
N VAL A 209 7.88 4.55 -11.58
CA VAL A 209 6.73 4.17 -10.75
C VAL A 209 5.75 5.35 -10.64
N GLU A 210 4.54 5.18 -11.15
CA GLU A 210 3.38 6.06 -10.92
C GLU A 210 3.18 6.29 -9.41
N SER A 211 2.94 7.52 -8.95
CA SER A 211 2.96 7.80 -7.50
C SER A 211 1.92 7.03 -6.69
N ARG A 212 0.73 6.75 -7.25
CA ARG A 212 -0.28 5.87 -6.64
C ARG A 212 0.24 4.44 -6.36
N LYS A 213 1.22 3.96 -7.15
CA LYS A 213 1.89 2.65 -7.04
C LYS A 213 3.18 2.70 -6.20
N ARG A 214 3.49 3.84 -5.58
CA ARG A 214 4.60 4.00 -4.63
C ARG A 214 4.07 3.87 -3.21
N VAL A 215 4.51 2.84 -2.51
CA VAL A 215 4.20 2.63 -1.10
C VAL A 215 5.44 2.90 -0.26
N MET A 216 5.21 3.42 0.95
CA MET A 216 6.23 3.59 1.97
C MET A 216 5.82 2.78 3.19
N ASN A 217 6.78 2.10 3.81
CA ASN A 217 6.60 1.56 5.15
C ASN A 217 7.71 2.04 6.10
N TYR A 218 7.40 2.07 7.39
CA TYR A 218 8.39 2.31 8.42
C TYR A 218 7.95 1.70 9.75
N GLY A 219 8.90 1.29 10.59
CA GLY A 219 8.58 0.40 11.70
C GLY A 219 9.76 -0.04 12.54
N TRP A 220 9.46 -0.90 13.52
CA TRP A 220 10.47 -1.57 14.34
C TRP A 220 9.92 -2.91 14.86
N PRO A 221 10.77 -3.95 15.06
CA PRO A 221 10.34 -5.24 15.62
C PRO A 221 9.72 -5.19 17.04
N VAL A 222 9.88 -4.07 17.74
CA VAL A 222 9.12 -3.78 18.97
C VAL A 222 8.69 -2.32 18.85
N LEU A 223 7.46 -2.10 18.36
CA LEU A 223 6.95 -0.79 17.92
C LEU A 223 7.21 0.34 18.92
N SER A 224 7.02 0.07 20.22
CA SER A 224 7.26 1.00 21.33
C SER A 224 8.70 1.52 21.44
N LYS A 225 9.72 0.78 20.98
CA LYS A 225 11.15 1.15 21.15
C LYS A 225 11.61 2.28 20.24
N SER A 226 10.94 2.50 19.11
CA SER A 226 11.29 3.55 18.14
C SER A 226 10.11 4.51 17.85
N PHE A 227 9.06 4.47 18.66
CA PHE A 227 7.78 5.10 18.31
C PHE A 227 7.81 6.63 18.24
N GLY A 228 8.49 7.28 19.19
CA GLY A 228 8.44 8.73 19.41
C GLY A 228 7.11 9.20 20.01
N THR A 229 6.79 10.47 19.80
CA THR A 229 5.57 11.13 20.29
C THR A 229 4.61 11.55 19.16
N CYS A 230 5.03 11.36 17.90
CA CYS A 230 4.38 11.86 16.68
C CYS A 230 4.50 13.38 16.48
N HIS A 231 5.36 14.06 17.25
CA HIS A 231 5.60 15.51 17.17
C HIS A 231 7.02 15.87 16.68
N GLU A 232 7.89 14.86 16.52
CA GLU A 232 9.25 15.00 16.00
C GLU A 232 9.24 15.34 14.50
N SER A 233 10.38 15.77 13.95
CA SER A 233 10.54 16.08 12.52
C SER A 233 10.79 14.85 11.63
N GLY A 234 11.07 13.69 12.23
CA GLY A 234 11.37 12.42 11.57
C GLY A 234 12.06 11.45 12.54
N TRP A 235 12.72 10.43 12.00
CA TRP A 235 13.52 9.36 12.64
C TRP A 235 12.79 8.40 13.59
N TYR A 236 11.72 8.85 14.24
CA TYR A 236 10.85 8.00 15.04
C TYR A 236 9.69 7.49 14.19
N THR A 237 9.29 6.24 14.39
CA THR A 237 8.29 5.52 13.58
C THR A 237 7.03 6.35 13.35
N CYS A 238 6.44 6.95 14.40
CA CYS A 238 5.23 7.75 14.23
C CYS A 238 5.46 9.05 13.43
N ALA A 239 6.64 9.68 13.57
CA ALA A 239 6.98 10.92 12.87
C ALA A 239 7.31 10.68 11.39
N GLY A 240 8.11 9.65 11.08
CA GLY A 240 8.39 9.23 9.70
C GLY A 240 7.12 8.81 8.94
N LEU A 241 6.23 8.04 9.58
CA LEU A 241 4.95 7.66 8.98
C LEU A 241 4.02 8.85 8.78
N ARG A 242 3.92 9.77 9.76
CA ARG A 242 3.16 11.04 9.62
C ARG A 242 3.66 11.88 8.44
N ASN A 243 4.98 11.97 8.27
CA ASN A 243 5.58 12.68 7.14
C ASN A 243 5.23 12.01 5.81
N GLY A 244 5.33 10.68 5.71
CA GLY A 244 4.91 9.94 4.52
C GLY A 244 3.42 10.13 4.18
N ALA A 245 2.56 10.11 5.19
CA ALA A 245 1.13 10.37 5.04
C ALA A 245 0.84 11.79 4.55
N TRP A 246 1.63 12.78 5.00
CA TRP A 246 1.52 14.16 4.51
C TRP A 246 1.92 14.28 3.04
N GLU A 247 3.04 13.67 2.63
CA GLU A 247 3.53 13.64 1.24
C GLU A 247 2.56 12.91 0.29
N ARG A 248 1.91 11.84 0.77
CA ARG A 248 0.78 11.16 0.10
C ARG A 248 -0.41 12.11 -0.10
N ASP A 249 -0.89 12.72 0.97
CA ASP A 249 -2.16 13.47 0.96
C ASP A 249 -2.07 14.88 0.36
N HIS A 250 -0.87 15.50 0.32
CA HIS A 250 -0.70 16.91 -0.10
C HIS A 250 0.12 17.09 -1.39
N ASN A 251 1.13 16.24 -1.61
CA ASN A 251 2.02 16.34 -2.78
C ASN A 251 1.76 15.22 -3.81
N SER A 252 0.92 14.22 -3.48
CA SER A 252 0.64 13.06 -4.31
C SER A 252 1.90 12.28 -4.73
N GLU A 253 2.94 12.28 -3.89
CA GLU A 253 4.23 11.62 -4.17
C GLU A 253 4.29 10.14 -3.75
N LEU A 254 3.32 9.71 -2.93
CA LEU A 254 3.09 8.33 -2.47
C LEU A 254 1.61 7.98 -2.63
N GLY A 255 1.30 6.68 -2.74
CA GLY A 255 -0.06 6.15 -2.85
C GLY A 255 -0.61 5.55 -1.56
N LYS A 256 0.24 4.86 -0.77
CA LYS A 256 -0.09 4.28 0.54
C LYS A 256 1.09 4.35 1.51
N VAL A 257 0.79 4.33 2.81
CA VAL A 257 1.77 4.38 3.90
C VAL A 257 1.42 3.37 5.00
N PHE A 258 2.35 2.49 5.38
CA PHE A 258 2.12 1.38 6.30
C PHE A 258 3.09 1.35 7.50
N GLY A 259 2.59 1.07 8.71
CA GLY A 259 3.40 0.92 9.93
C GLY A 259 3.64 -0.53 10.35
N TRP A 260 4.76 -0.84 11.01
CA TRP A 260 5.06 -2.21 11.49
C TRP A 260 5.94 -2.27 12.76
N THR A 261 5.98 -3.36 13.54
CA THR A 261 4.97 -4.44 13.65
C THR A 261 4.26 -4.28 15.00
N SER A 262 2.95 -4.08 15.01
CA SER A 262 2.18 -3.98 16.25
C SER A 262 1.92 -5.36 16.87
N GLN A 263 2.04 -5.45 18.19
CA GLN A 263 1.84 -6.66 18.98
C GLN A 263 0.65 -6.49 19.93
N ALA A 264 0.15 -7.59 20.49
CA ALA A 264 -0.99 -7.57 21.40
C ALA A 264 -0.75 -6.63 22.60
N GLY A 265 -1.63 -5.63 22.76
CA GLY A 265 -1.55 -4.59 23.77
C GLY A 265 -1.00 -3.25 23.28
N ASP A 266 -0.57 -3.13 22.02
CA ASP A 266 -0.10 -1.87 21.41
C ASP A 266 -1.24 -0.88 21.09
N ILE A 267 -2.43 -1.01 21.71
CA ILE A 267 -3.66 -0.22 21.48
C ILE A 267 -3.39 1.29 21.34
N GLU A 268 -2.61 1.87 22.26
CA GLU A 268 -2.26 3.30 22.20
C GLU A 268 -1.36 3.65 21.01
N LEU A 269 -0.50 2.75 20.57
CA LEU A 269 0.43 2.96 19.45
C LEU A 269 -0.32 2.79 18.13
N VAL A 270 -1.17 1.77 18.03
CA VAL A 270 -2.12 1.57 16.92
C VAL A 270 -3.01 2.82 16.73
N ALA A 271 -3.60 3.32 17.81
CA ALA A 271 -4.38 4.57 17.78
C ALA A 271 -3.54 5.76 17.31
N LYS A 272 -2.30 5.93 17.81
CA LYS A 272 -1.39 7.01 17.37
C LYS A 272 -0.99 6.87 15.89
N LEU A 273 -0.78 5.65 15.39
CA LEU A 273 -0.49 5.41 13.96
C LEU A 273 -1.68 5.77 13.06
N LEU A 274 -2.89 5.35 13.44
CA LEU A 274 -4.10 5.58 12.64
C LEU A 274 -4.59 7.04 12.73
N ASP A 275 -4.52 7.66 13.91
CA ASP A 275 -5.16 8.97 14.17
C ASP A 275 -4.18 10.15 14.13
N LYS A 276 -2.87 9.94 14.35
CA LYS A 276 -1.84 11.00 14.27
C LYS A 276 -0.86 10.82 13.10
N ALA A 277 -0.44 9.59 12.80
CA ALA A 277 0.44 9.34 11.64
C ALA A 277 -0.34 9.10 10.34
N HIS A 278 -1.67 9.00 10.40
CA HIS A 278 -2.57 8.85 9.26
C HIS A 278 -2.16 7.72 8.28
N VAL A 279 -1.62 6.61 8.80
CA VAL A 279 -1.27 5.43 7.98
C VAL A 279 -2.51 4.82 7.34
N ASP A 280 -2.35 4.16 6.20
CA ASP A 280 -3.43 3.41 5.54
C ASP A 280 -3.56 2.00 6.14
N GLY A 281 -2.55 1.49 6.84
CA GLY A 281 -2.58 0.15 7.42
C GLY A 281 -1.40 -0.14 8.33
N ILE A 282 -1.50 -1.25 9.04
CA ILE A 282 -0.52 -1.69 10.04
C ILE A 282 -0.28 -3.20 9.90
N ILE A 283 1.00 -3.58 9.82
CA ILE A 283 1.46 -4.96 9.97
C ILE A 283 1.39 -5.36 11.45
N TYR A 284 0.77 -6.51 11.73
CA TYR A 284 0.53 -6.97 13.10
C TYR A 284 0.87 -8.46 13.29
N GLY A 285 1.18 -8.83 14.54
CA GLY A 285 1.44 -10.23 14.93
C GLY A 285 2.70 -10.37 15.77
N TYR A 286 3.51 -11.40 15.49
CA TYR A 286 4.85 -11.53 16.05
C TYR A 286 5.88 -10.87 15.14
N ALA A 287 6.84 -10.13 15.68
CA ALA A 287 7.86 -9.47 14.88
C ALA A 287 9.03 -10.34 14.38
N VAL A 288 9.12 -11.61 14.81
CA VAL A 288 10.23 -12.54 14.49
C VAL A 288 9.78 -14.00 14.41
N LYS A 289 8.50 -14.24 14.12
CA LYS A 289 7.93 -15.59 13.98
C LYS A 289 6.84 -15.57 12.92
N ARG A 290 6.71 -16.68 12.19
CA ARG A 290 5.54 -16.94 11.34
C ARG A 290 4.23 -16.77 12.11
N TYR A 291 3.19 -16.37 11.41
CA TYR A 291 1.84 -16.23 11.94
C TYR A 291 1.29 -17.59 12.45
N ASP A 292 0.59 -17.57 13.58
CA ASP A 292 -0.13 -18.72 14.14
C ASP A 292 -1.56 -18.35 14.55
N HIS A 293 -2.38 -19.37 14.85
CA HIS A 293 -3.64 -19.15 15.57
C HIS A 293 -3.34 -19.16 17.07
N SER A 294 -3.22 -17.96 17.65
CA SER A 294 -3.04 -17.77 19.09
C SER A 294 -3.68 -16.47 19.56
N GLN A 295 -3.96 -16.40 20.86
CA GLN A 295 -4.48 -15.18 21.50
C GLN A 295 -3.58 -13.94 21.27
N LYS A 296 -2.30 -14.12 20.97
CA LYS A 296 -1.36 -13.01 20.71
C LYS A 296 -1.50 -12.44 19.30
N THR A 297 -1.64 -13.30 18.30
CA THR A 297 -1.89 -12.86 16.92
C THR A 297 -3.34 -12.38 16.75
N GLU A 298 -4.30 -12.98 17.45
CA GLU A 298 -5.70 -12.55 17.51
C GLU A 298 -5.83 -11.16 18.17
N SER A 299 -5.30 -10.97 19.38
CA SER A 299 -5.37 -9.67 20.08
C SER A 299 -4.67 -8.56 19.32
N ALA A 300 -3.55 -8.84 18.63
CA ALA A 300 -2.87 -7.86 17.78
C ALA A 300 -3.70 -7.44 16.56
N ALA A 301 -4.57 -8.31 16.03
CA ALA A 301 -5.55 -7.95 15.00
C ALA A 301 -6.64 -7.06 15.59
N MET A 302 -7.18 -7.46 16.74
CA MET A 302 -8.30 -6.79 17.42
C MET A 302 -7.94 -5.38 17.88
N ASP A 303 -6.70 -5.12 18.29
CA ASP A 303 -6.22 -3.77 18.62
C ASP A 303 -6.42 -2.78 17.44
N ILE A 304 -6.24 -3.23 16.20
CA ILE A 304 -6.51 -2.46 14.97
C ILE A 304 -8.00 -2.44 14.65
N ILE A 305 -8.62 -3.61 14.57
CA ILE A 305 -10.01 -3.78 14.10
C ILE A 305 -11.00 -3.05 15.01
N ASP A 306 -10.83 -3.12 16.33
CA ASP A 306 -11.71 -2.45 17.29
C ASP A 306 -11.43 -0.95 17.36
N HIS A 307 -10.21 -0.48 17.05
CA HIS A 307 -9.96 0.97 16.88
C HIS A 307 -10.67 1.50 15.65
N VAL A 308 -10.52 0.84 14.51
CA VAL A 308 -11.20 1.22 13.25
C VAL A 308 -12.73 1.15 13.40
N ARG A 309 -13.29 0.13 14.06
CA ARG A 309 -14.74 0.03 14.32
C ARG A 309 -15.28 1.20 15.15
N ARG A 310 -14.45 1.82 16.00
CA ARG A 310 -14.80 2.99 16.82
C ARG A 310 -14.50 4.34 16.15
N ASN A 311 -13.73 4.37 15.06
CA ASN A 311 -13.35 5.61 14.38
C ASN A 311 -14.26 5.85 13.15
N HIS A 312 -15.11 6.88 13.21
CA HIS A 312 -16.06 7.19 12.15
C HIS A 312 -15.43 7.61 10.80
N GLY A 313 -14.17 8.07 10.79
CA GLY A 313 -13.42 8.48 9.60
C GLY A 313 -12.66 7.34 8.90
N ARG A 314 -12.82 6.08 9.35
CA ARG A 314 -12.15 4.90 8.78
C ARG A 314 -13.14 3.75 8.57
N TYR A 315 -12.72 2.74 7.82
CA TYR A 315 -13.33 1.41 7.76
C TYR A 315 -12.27 0.34 7.51
N MET A 316 -12.57 -0.91 7.85
CA MET A 316 -11.71 -2.04 7.45
C MET A 316 -11.93 -2.29 5.96
N ALA A 317 -10.85 -2.23 5.17
CA ALA A 317 -10.87 -2.53 3.74
C ALA A 317 -11.27 -3.99 3.45
N THR A 318 -11.60 -4.27 2.21
CA THR A 318 -12.18 -5.51 1.70
C THR A 318 -11.55 -5.89 0.35
N GLY A 319 -11.92 -7.05 -0.21
CA GLY A 319 -11.53 -7.47 -1.55
C GLY A 319 -11.97 -6.57 -2.72
N ASN A 320 -12.80 -5.55 -2.47
CA ASN A 320 -13.23 -4.57 -3.48
C ASN A 320 -12.44 -3.26 -3.40
N ASP A 321 -11.58 -3.10 -2.38
CA ASP A 321 -10.81 -1.89 -2.14
C ASP A 321 -9.46 -2.01 -2.84
N HIS A 322 -9.30 -1.27 -3.94
CA HIS A 322 -8.11 -1.29 -4.80
C HIS A 322 -7.08 -0.24 -4.33
N PRO A 323 -5.98 -0.63 -3.67
CA PRO A 323 -5.04 0.33 -3.10
C PRO A 323 -4.20 1.16 -4.09
N TRP A 324 -4.10 0.86 -5.40
CA TRP A 324 -3.24 1.64 -6.33
C TRP A 324 -3.71 1.80 -7.79
#